data_AF-B1WNT7-F1
#
_entry.id   AF-B1WNT7-F1
#
_cell.length_a   1.000
_cell.length_b   1.000
_cell.length_c   1.000
_cell.angle_alpha   90.00
_cell.angle_beta   90.00
_cell.angle_gamma   90.00
#
_symmetry.space_group_name_H-M   'P 1'
#
loop_
_entity.id
_entity.type
_entity.pdbx_description
1 polymer ?
#
loop_
_entity_poly.entity_id
_entity_poly.type
_entity_poly.pdbx_seq_one_letter_code
_entity_poly.pdbx_strand_id
1 'polypeptide(L)'
;MTLRRKGGQIGPVSLQSVMRLWDKLIMNPDNNNPKLFTKLEFYDHQDNPLNLKLLAGIENNLRTNYYLPCHVDSPDNFIISWENPKTRRVGCKKGIKVKSGNKSISHHNTAEIIASINPLIAQEKIYQWRYCSIVDETGKGWLGLQSTRTNPCTEPLKQCEEEGQGTCTELTTDDWNTANSNLVASIECDNNQDFVTTGTGEDIKEKAENLWEEVSKSGAIFCGFHVFSEDEIIVTPNPSDDQAIVQVGEAETCLTFQVSSGEITLNSYKDPQGFTLQTGNQYNYCLDNQPNSLSNFDLSNESIAMQIFKAKERGYQFCNELQESGGQEGSKRTIQLTANQGILKLDYQMYQVPDTVVLTYEGKELVRQENVSGSDSLSIPFEGKSGQVTVEIIGNQDISTTQWDYKLQCPQ
;
A
#
# COMPACT_ATOMS: atom_id res chain seq x y z
N MET A 1 -8.09 1.37 -5.87
CA MET A 1 -9.15 1.29 -4.83
C MET A 1 -8.93 2.40 -3.79
N THR A 2 -9.94 3.20 -3.41
CA THR A 2 -9.82 4.20 -2.31
C THR A 2 -10.70 3.77 -1.15
N LEU A 3 -10.12 3.16 -0.12
CA LEU A 3 -10.86 2.77 1.08
C LEU A 3 -11.20 4.02 1.90
N ARG A 4 -12.50 4.34 1.97
CA ARG A 4 -13.05 5.38 2.86
C ARG A 4 -14.12 4.74 3.74
N ARG A 5 -14.01 4.94 5.06
CA ARG A 5 -15.18 4.90 5.93
C ARG A 5 -15.22 6.13 6.81
N LYS A 6 -16.29 6.91 6.65
CA LYS A 6 -16.74 7.94 7.58
C LYS A 6 -17.70 7.24 8.56
N GLY A 7 -17.62 7.62 9.84
CA GLY A 7 -18.14 6.84 10.95
C GLY A 7 -19.64 6.46 10.92
N GLY A 8 -19.94 5.44 11.72
CA GLY A 8 -21.24 5.28 12.37
C GLY A 8 -22.38 4.75 11.51
N GLN A 9 -22.26 3.54 10.95
CA GLN A 9 -23.39 2.61 10.79
C GLN A 9 -22.91 1.21 10.38
N ILE A 10 -23.36 0.21 11.14
CA ILE A 10 -23.05 -1.21 10.93
C ILE A 10 -24.06 -1.78 9.93
N GLY A 11 -23.56 -2.27 8.81
CA GLY A 11 -24.33 -2.98 7.79
C GLY A 11 -23.40 -3.55 6.71
N PRO A 12 -23.72 -4.73 6.13
CA PRO A 12 -22.92 -5.33 5.06
C PRO A 12 -23.02 -4.50 3.77
N VAL A 13 -21.90 -4.31 3.09
CA VAL A 13 -21.85 -3.72 1.75
C VAL A 13 -22.14 -4.83 0.75
N SER A 14 -23.33 -4.78 0.12
CA SER A 14 -23.68 -5.63 -1.02
C SER A 14 -23.08 -5.02 -2.29
N LEU A 15 -22.05 -5.65 -2.85
CA LEU A 15 -21.60 -5.43 -4.22
C LEU A 15 -22.27 -6.48 -5.12
N GLN A 16 -23.22 -6.05 -5.96
CA GLN A 16 -23.80 -6.89 -7.00
C GLN A 16 -22.81 -7.06 -8.16
N SER A 17 -22.31 -8.30 -8.27
CA SER A 17 -21.88 -9.02 -9.48
C SER A 17 -20.90 -8.34 -10.45
N VAL A 18 -19.59 -8.51 -10.22
CA VAL A 18 -18.54 -8.75 -11.25
C VAL A 18 -17.42 -9.60 -10.58
N MET A 19 -16.74 -10.44 -11.38
CA MET A 19 -15.76 -11.51 -11.06
C MET A 19 -14.91 -11.38 -9.77
N ARG A 20 -14.80 -12.49 -9.02
CA ARG A 20 -14.18 -12.63 -7.69
C ARG A 20 -12.77 -13.21 -7.76
N LEU A 21 -11.82 -12.57 -7.11
CA LEU A 21 -10.44 -13.01 -6.73
C LEU A 21 -10.14 -12.33 -5.38
N TRP A 22 -9.41 -12.83 -4.36
CA TRP A 22 -9.63 -12.54 -2.90
C TRP A 22 -8.52 -11.69 -2.16
N ASP A 23 -8.86 -10.62 -1.39
CA ASP A 23 -8.01 -9.76 -0.52
C ASP A 23 -8.64 -9.53 0.89
N LYS A 24 -7.91 -9.89 1.96
CA LYS A 24 -8.44 -9.84 3.33
C LYS A 24 -7.94 -8.61 4.09
N LEU A 25 -8.76 -7.58 4.14
CA LEU A 25 -8.56 -6.43 5.03
C LEU A 25 -9.16 -6.73 6.41
N ILE A 26 -8.32 -7.11 7.37
CA ILE A 26 -8.75 -7.29 8.77
C ILE A 26 -8.74 -5.92 9.45
N MET A 27 -9.92 -5.34 9.59
CA MET A 27 -10.18 -4.16 10.44
C MET A 27 -10.93 -4.64 11.68
N ASN A 28 -10.48 -4.25 12.88
CA ASN A 28 -11.15 -4.59 14.14
C ASN A 28 -11.93 -3.38 14.72
N PRO A 29 -13.23 -3.23 14.42
CA PRO A 29 -14.11 -2.32 15.12
C PRO A 29 -14.78 -3.08 16.28
N ASP A 30 -14.18 -3.04 17.48
CA ASP A 30 -14.92 -3.26 18.72
C ASP A 30 -15.33 -1.89 19.27
N ASN A 31 -16.62 -1.70 19.56
CA ASN A 31 -17.15 -0.42 20.06
C ASN A 31 -16.70 -0.12 21.50
N ASN A 32 -16.20 -1.11 22.22
CA ASN A 32 -15.75 -0.97 23.60
C ASN A 32 -14.23 -0.87 23.75
N ASN A 33 -13.47 -1.26 22.72
CA ASN A 33 -12.01 -1.19 22.72
C ASN A 33 -11.48 -1.17 21.27
N PRO A 34 -11.32 0.00 20.62
CA PRO A 34 -10.98 0.08 19.20
C PRO A 34 -9.57 -0.49 18.98
N LYS A 35 -9.45 -1.74 18.52
CA LYS A 35 -8.14 -2.33 18.25
C LYS A 35 -7.51 -1.63 17.05
N LEU A 36 -6.30 -1.14 17.28
CA LEU A 36 -5.62 -0.15 16.46
C LEU A 36 -4.69 -0.79 15.42
N PHE A 37 -5.16 -1.75 14.63
CA PHE A 37 -4.35 -2.27 13.53
C PHE A 37 -5.17 -2.61 12.29
N THR A 38 -4.51 -2.51 11.14
CA THR A 38 -5.02 -2.98 9.86
C THR A 38 -4.02 -3.96 9.26
N LYS A 39 -4.47 -5.18 8.97
CA LYS A 39 -3.70 -6.20 8.27
C LYS A 39 -4.30 -6.43 6.89
N LEU A 40 -3.48 -6.37 5.84
CA LEU A 40 -3.85 -6.72 4.47
C LEU A 40 -2.97 -7.89 4.01
N GLU A 41 -3.61 -9.00 3.65
CA GLU A 41 -2.96 -10.22 3.15
C GLU A 41 -3.44 -10.53 1.73
N PHE A 42 -2.53 -11.01 0.88
CA PHE A 42 -2.78 -11.29 -0.54
C PHE A 42 -2.70 -12.79 -0.85
N TYR A 43 -3.55 -13.24 -1.77
CA TYR A 43 -3.70 -14.65 -2.16
C TYR A 43 -3.71 -14.78 -3.70
N ASP A 44 -3.29 -15.94 -4.22
CA ASP A 44 -3.40 -16.26 -5.64
C ASP A 44 -4.81 -16.71 -6.04
N HIS A 45 -5.03 -16.99 -7.33
CA HIS A 45 -6.30 -17.48 -7.85
C HIS A 45 -6.70 -18.89 -7.38
N GLN A 46 -5.83 -19.59 -6.65
CA GLN A 46 -6.07 -20.87 -5.99
C GLN A 46 -6.23 -20.77 -4.47
N ASP A 47 -6.35 -19.56 -3.90
CA ASP A 47 -6.38 -19.28 -2.45
C ASP A 47 -5.07 -19.62 -1.69
N ASN A 48 -3.92 -19.71 -2.37
CA ASN A 48 -2.64 -19.82 -1.69
C ASN A 48 -2.12 -18.43 -1.29
N PRO A 49 -1.60 -18.25 -0.07
CA PRO A 49 -1.04 -16.98 0.36
C PRO A 49 0.17 -16.60 -0.47
N LEU A 50 0.17 -15.39 -1.05
CA LEU A 50 1.28 -14.85 -1.83
C LEU A 50 2.44 -14.34 -0.95
N ASN A 51 2.35 -14.53 0.37
CA ASN A 51 3.31 -14.06 1.38
C ASN A 51 3.55 -12.54 1.41
N LEU A 52 2.82 -11.75 0.63
CA LEU A 52 2.75 -10.31 0.79
C LEU A 52 1.77 -9.99 1.93
N LYS A 53 2.25 -9.26 2.95
CA LYS A 53 1.46 -8.81 4.09
C LYS A 53 1.80 -7.35 4.37
N LEU A 54 0.78 -6.52 4.56
CA LEU A 54 0.92 -5.17 5.09
C LEU A 54 0.26 -5.14 6.46
N LEU A 55 1.04 -4.79 7.48
CA LEU A 55 0.56 -4.62 8.84
C LEU A 55 0.86 -3.21 9.30
N ALA A 56 -0.17 -2.52 9.81
CA ALA A 56 -0.05 -1.16 10.28
C ALA A 56 -0.66 -1.02 11.67
N GLY A 57 0.15 -0.60 12.65
CA GLY A 57 -0.32 -0.13 13.95
C GLY A 57 -0.84 1.31 13.85
N ILE A 58 -1.94 1.63 14.51
CA ILE A 58 -2.68 2.89 14.36
C ILE A 58 -2.67 3.61 15.71
N GLU A 59 -1.64 4.37 16.02
CA GLU A 59 -1.53 5.08 17.32
C GLU A 59 -2.59 6.20 17.51
N ASN A 60 -3.44 6.46 16.51
CA ASN A 60 -4.45 7.51 16.51
C ASN A 60 -5.52 7.28 15.43
N ASN A 61 -6.69 7.92 15.52
CA ASN A 61 -7.74 7.85 14.48
C ASN A 61 -7.36 8.56 13.15
N LEU A 62 -6.06 8.74 12.85
CA LEU A 62 -5.58 9.39 11.64
C LEU A 62 -5.44 8.36 10.52
N ARG A 63 -5.82 8.77 9.31
CA ARG A 63 -5.86 7.90 8.13
C ARG A 63 -4.46 7.78 7.52
N THR A 64 -3.95 6.56 7.34
CA THR A 64 -2.79 6.27 6.48
C THR A 64 -3.29 5.69 5.16
N ASN A 65 -2.72 6.11 4.02
CA ASN A 65 -3.18 5.65 2.72
C ASN A 65 -2.15 4.69 2.10
N TYR A 66 -2.65 3.59 1.57
CA TYR A 66 -1.90 2.61 0.81
C TYR A 66 -2.46 2.59 -0.60
N TYR A 67 -1.57 2.57 -1.58
CA TYR A 67 -1.96 2.44 -2.98
C TYR A 67 -1.37 1.15 -3.54
N LEU A 68 -2.28 0.31 -4.04
CA LEU A 68 -1.99 -0.95 -4.71
C LEU A 68 -2.48 -0.81 -6.15
N PRO A 69 -1.66 -1.14 -7.17
CA PRO A 69 -2.10 -1.12 -8.56
C PRO A 69 -3.22 -2.16 -8.80
N CYS A 70 -4.03 -1.94 -9.84
CA CYS A 70 -5.16 -2.80 -10.18
C CYS A 70 -4.74 -4.10 -10.89
N HIS A 71 -3.56 -4.12 -11.53
CA HIS A 71 -2.95 -5.26 -12.21
C HIS A 71 -1.49 -5.40 -11.75
N VAL A 72 -1.02 -6.64 -11.61
CA VAL A 72 0.36 -6.99 -11.19
C VAL A 72 0.85 -8.08 -12.13
N ASP A 73 1.45 -7.70 -13.27
CA ASP A 73 1.94 -8.64 -14.30
C ASP A 73 3.44 -8.97 -14.16
N SER A 74 4.13 -8.32 -13.23
CA SER A 74 5.48 -8.61 -12.72
C SER A 74 5.59 -7.89 -11.37
N PRO A 75 6.66 -7.98 -10.54
CA PRO A 75 6.56 -7.68 -9.11
C PRO A 75 6.41 -6.17 -8.87
N ASP A 76 5.18 -5.68 -8.98
CA ASP A 76 4.93 -4.26 -9.11
C ASP A 76 4.79 -3.60 -7.76
N ASN A 77 5.39 -2.42 -7.74
CA ASN A 77 5.62 -1.63 -6.57
C ASN A 77 4.30 -1.11 -5.98
N PHE A 78 4.21 -1.04 -4.66
CA PHE A 78 3.13 -0.36 -3.95
C PHE A 78 3.62 0.96 -3.36
N ILE A 79 2.69 1.86 -3.05
CA ILE A 79 3.04 3.14 -2.43
C ILE A 79 2.47 3.17 -1.02
N ILE A 80 3.36 3.50 -0.07
CA ILE A 80 2.99 3.85 1.28
C ILE A 80 3.08 5.37 1.41
N SER A 81 2.02 5.97 1.93
CA SER A 81 1.96 7.40 2.17
C SER A 81 1.44 7.70 3.57
N TRP A 82 2.22 8.49 4.31
CA TRP A 82 1.89 8.91 5.67
C TRP A 82 1.45 10.36 5.68
N GLU A 83 0.13 10.57 5.67
CA GLU A 83 -0.47 11.90 5.79
C GLU A 83 -1.84 11.82 6.44
N ASN A 84 -2.09 12.69 7.42
CA ASN A 84 -3.45 13.08 7.75
C ASN A 84 -3.86 14.31 6.93
N PRO A 85 -4.79 14.18 5.96
CA PRO A 85 -5.21 15.27 5.07
C PRO A 85 -5.96 16.42 5.77
N LYS A 86 -6.18 16.32 7.09
CA LYS A 86 -6.82 17.36 7.91
C LYS A 86 -5.89 18.01 8.94
N THR A 87 -4.83 17.32 9.38
CA THR A 87 -4.06 17.76 10.56
C THR A 87 -2.55 17.84 10.34
N ARG A 88 -2.03 17.44 9.15
CA ARG A 88 -0.59 17.30 8.86
C ARG A 88 0.18 16.39 9.84
N ARG A 89 -0.51 15.71 10.76
CA ARG A 89 0.09 14.75 11.68
C ARG A 89 0.27 13.40 10.99
N VAL A 90 1.37 12.74 11.30
CA VAL A 90 1.73 11.41 10.80
C VAL A 90 0.82 10.35 11.46
N GLY A 91 0.11 9.55 10.66
CA GLY A 91 -0.52 8.30 11.11
C GLY A 91 0.51 7.17 11.15
N CYS A 92 0.26 6.05 11.82
CA CYS A 92 1.18 4.89 11.86
C CYS A 92 2.66 5.26 12.15
N LYS A 93 2.90 6.05 13.21
CA LYS A 93 4.24 6.57 13.57
C LYS A 93 5.28 5.50 13.86
N LYS A 94 4.86 4.27 14.15
CA LYS A 94 5.72 3.12 14.49
C LYS A 94 5.96 2.19 13.30
N GLY A 95 5.74 2.76 12.11
CA GLY A 95 6.07 2.13 10.85
C GLY A 95 5.15 1.01 10.42
N ILE A 96 5.50 0.44 9.28
CA ILE A 96 4.82 -0.67 8.61
C ILE A 96 5.86 -1.73 8.31
N LYS A 97 5.56 -2.98 8.71
CA LYS A 97 6.41 -4.10 8.35
C LYS A 97 6.10 -4.56 6.93
N VAL A 98 7.15 -4.62 6.12
CA VAL A 98 7.15 -5.12 4.75
C VAL A 98 7.95 -6.41 4.72
N LYS A 99 7.40 -7.45 4.10
CA LYS A 99 8.05 -8.75 3.94
C LYS A 99 8.29 -9.04 2.46
N SER A 100 9.46 -9.57 2.12
CA SER A 100 9.75 -10.08 0.77
C SER A 100 8.87 -11.28 0.44
N GLY A 101 8.34 -11.34 -0.78
CA GLY A 101 7.68 -12.55 -1.29
C GLY A 101 8.69 -13.69 -1.40
N ASN A 102 8.22 -14.93 -1.24
CA ASN A 102 9.06 -16.11 -1.45
C ASN A 102 8.98 -16.50 -2.93
N LYS A 103 10.06 -16.35 -3.70
CA LYS A 103 10.13 -16.82 -5.10
C LYS A 103 10.21 -18.35 -5.14
N SER A 104 9.09 -19.03 -4.92
CA SER A 104 8.95 -20.33 -5.56
C SER A 104 8.84 -20.04 -7.05
N ILE A 105 9.86 -20.41 -7.82
CA ILE A 105 9.85 -20.27 -9.28
C ILE A 105 8.73 -21.16 -9.82
N SER A 106 7.52 -20.61 -9.89
CA SER A 106 6.45 -21.13 -10.71
C SER A 106 6.83 -20.79 -12.14
N HIS A 107 7.47 -21.74 -12.83
CA HIS A 107 7.86 -21.57 -14.22
C HIS A 107 6.67 -21.51 -15.20
N HIS A 108 5.42 -21.59 -14.72
CA HIS A 108 4.24 -21.46 -15.55
C HIS A 108 3.10 -20.83 -14.76
N ASN A 109 2.95 -19.52 -14.89
CA ASN A 109 1.70 -18.79 -15.12
C ASN A 109 1.87 -17.34 -14.63
N THR A 110 1.70 -16.40 -15.55
CA THR A 110 1.37 -15.00 -15.24
C THR A 110 0.03 -15.01 -14.50
N ALA A 111 0.07 -15.09 -13.17
CA ALA A 111 -1.12 -15.10 -12.33
C ALA A 111 -1.44 -13.66 -11.93
N GLU A 112 -2.48 -13.10 -12.54
CA GLU A 112 -3.05 -11.80 -12.18
C GLU A 112 -3.57 -11.81 -10.73
N ILE A 113 -3.23 -10.77 -9.95
CA ILE A 113 -3.68 -10.55 -8.57
C ILE A 113 -4.96 -9.70 -8.58
N ILE A 114 -6.07 -10.18 -8.01
CA ILE A 114 -7.36 -9.45 -7.91
C ILE A 114 -8.03 -9.71 -6.51
N ALA A 115 -8.93 -8.82 -6.06
CA ALA A 115 -9.38 -8.53 -4.67
C ALA A 115 -10.81 -8.99 -4.24
N SER A 116 -10.98 -9.70 -3.09
CA SER A 116 -12.25 -10.25 -2.51
C SER A 116 -12.25 -10.90 -1.09
N ILE A 117 -13.40 -11.46 -0.68
CA ILE A 117 -13.96 -11.41 0.68
C ILE A 117 -14.07 -12.80 1.33
N ASN A 118 -13.20 -13.12 2.30
CA ASN A 118 -13.35 -14.15 3.37
C ASN A 118 -13.72 -15.60 2.95
N PRO A 119 -12.91 -16.59 3.36
CA PRO A 119 -13.48 -17.67 4.19
C PRO A 119 -12.57 -18.13 5.34
N LEU A 120 -13.16 -18.94 6.21
CA LEU A 120 -12.61 -19.51 7.45
C LEU A 120 -11.19 -20.09 7.30
N ILE A 121 -10.31 -19.73 8.25
CA ILE A 121 -8.93 -20.22 8.39
C ILE A 121 -8.94 -21.74 8.58
N ALA A 122 -8.62 -22.46 7.50
CA ALA A 122 -8.30 -23.88 7.56
C ALA A 122 -6.93 -24.08 8.23
N GLN A 123 -6.79 -25.24 8.86
CA GLN A 123 -5.90 -25.54 9.97
C GLN A 123 -4.53 -26.01 9.50
N GLU A 124 -3.48 -25.22 9.72
CA GLU A 124 -2.11 -25.76 9.86
C GLU A 124 -1.63 -25.67 11.31
N LYS A 125 -0.75 -26.60 11.69
CA LYS A 125 -0.13 -26.63 13.02
C LYS A 125 0.73 -25.39 13.19
N ILE A 126 0.26 -24.48 14.03
CA ILE A 126 0.88 -23.19 14.27
C ILE A 126 2.08 -23.38 15.21
N TYR A 127 3.29 -23.45 14.66
CA TYR A 127 4.50 -23.13 15.43
C TYR A 127 4.81 -21.64 15.22
N GLN A 128 3.95 -20.78 15.77
CA GLN A 128 4.09 -19.33 15.67
C GLN A 128 3.87 -18.71 17.05
N TRP A 129 4.65 -17.69 17.36
CA TRP A 129 4.39 -16.82 18.49
C TRP A 129 3.71 -15.56 18.00
N ARG A 130 2.88 -15.00 18.87
CA ARG A 130 2.20 -13.73 18.66
C ARG A 130 2.56 -12.82 19.82
N TYR A 131 2.75 -11.54 19.53
CA TYR A 131 3.01 -10.54 20.54
C TYR A 131 2.01 -9.40 20.49
N CYS A 132 1.90 -8.70 21.61
CA CYS A 132 1.19 -7.44 21.73
C CYS A 132 1.91 -6.55 22.74
N SER A 133 2.23 -5.33 22.36
CA SER A 133 2.76 -4.29 23.23
C SER A 133 1.69 -3.25 23.51
N ILE A 134 1.59 -2.84 24.77
CA ILE A 134 0.61 -1.87 25.26
C ILE A 134 1.34 -0.83 26.07
N VAL A 135 0.95 0.43 25.93
CA VAL A 135 1.51 1.54 26.70
C VAL A 135 0.43 2.40 27.32
N ASP A 136 0.73 3.02 28.45
CA ASP A 136 -0.12 4.04 29.05
C ASP A 136 0.30 5.47 28.62
N GLU A 137 -0.41 6.49 29.12
CA GLU A 137 -0.14 7.90 28.77
C GLU A 137 1.23 8.40 29.27
N THR A 138 1.85 7.70 30.21
CA THR A 138 3.19 8.01 30.73
C THR A 138 4.30 7.30 29.96
N GLY A 139 3.93 6.38 29.07
CA GLY A 139 4.86 5.54 28.32
C GLY A 139 5.38 4.33 29.09
N LYS A 140 4.74 3.95 30.20
CA LYS A 140 4.96 2.65 30.83
C LYS A 140 4.40 1.57 29.92
N GLY A 141 5.11 0.45 29.74
CA GLY A 141 4.76 -0.59 28.78
C GLY A 141 4.47 -1.97 29.40
N TRP A 142 3.58 -2.72 28.76
CA TRP A 142 3.29 -4.13 29.02
C TRP A 142 3.42 -4.95 27.72
N LEU A 143 3.99 -6.15 27.84
CA LEU A 143 4.18 -7.08 26.72
C LEU A 143 3.43 -8.38 26.97
N GLY A 144 2.65 -8.82 25.99
CA GLY A 144 2.04 -10.14 25.96
C GLY A 144 2.63 -10.99 24.86
N LEU A 145 3.09 -12.20 25.18
CA LEU A 145 3.55 -13.21 24.21
C LEU A 145 2.72 -14.48 24.34
N GLN A 146 2.21 -15.00 23.22
CA GLN A 146 1.36 -16.19 23.19
C GLN A 146 1.68 -17.08 21.98
N SER A 147 1.85 -18.38 22.21
CA SER A 147 1.98 -19.39 21.15
C SER A 147 0.63 -19.99 20.73
N THR A 148 -0.43 -19.68 21.47
CA THR A 148 -1.78 -20.19 21.20
C THR A 148 -2.60 -19.23 20.34
N ARG A 149 -3.80 -19.65 19.93
CA ARG A 149 -4.71 -18.80 19.15
C ARG A 149 -5.38 -17.68 19.97
N THR A 150 -5.12 -17.60 21.28
CA THR A 150 -5.65 -16.52 22.12
C THR A 150 -5.09 -15.16 21.69
N ASN A 151 -5.81 -14.10 22.06
CA ASN A 151 -5.36 -12.74 21.79
C ASN A 151 -4.19 -12.40 22.73
N PRO A 152 -2.97 -12.12 22.22
CA PRO A 152 -1.83 -11.76 23.07
C PRO A 152 -2.03 -10.47 23.85
N CYS A 153 -2.97 -9.60 23.45
CA CYS A 153 -3.24 -8.33 24.13
C CYS A 153 -4.09 -8.44 25.39
N THR A 154 -4.83 -9.54 25.61
CA THR A 154 -5.86 -9.58 26.67
C THR A 154 -5.28 -9.35 28.06
N GLU A 155 -4.20 -10.06 28.40
CA GLU A 155 -3.56 -9.96 29.71
C GLU A 155 -2.80 -8.63 29.91
N PRO A 156 -1.89 -8.21 28.99
CA PRO A 156 -1.19 -6.94 29.16
C PRO A 156 -2.13 -5.73 29.17
N LEU A 157 -3.28 -5.79 28.49
CA LEU A 157 -4.25 -4.69 28.51
C LEU A 157 -4.90 -4.56 29.87
N LYS A 158 -5.32 -5.70 30.44
CA LYS A 158 -5.87 -5.75 31.78
C LYS A 158 -4.86 -5.26 32.82
N GLN A 159 -3.59 -5.66 32.70
CA GLN A 159 -2.52 -5.19 33.59
C GLN A 159 -2.29 -3.68 33.45
N CYS A 160 -2.34 -3.14 32.23
CA CYS A 160 -2.28 -1.70 32.02
C CYS A 160 -3.48 -0.98 32.65
N GLU A 161 -4.70 -1.50 32.49
CA GLU A 161 -5.91 -0.90 33.08
C GLU A 161 -5.90 -0.93 34.62
N GLU A 162 -5.24 -1.93 35.21
CA GLU A 162 -5.13 -2.09 36.67
C GLU A 162 -3.96 -1.29 37.29
N GLU A 163 -2.82 -1.19 36.59
CA GLU A 163 -1.56 -0.67 37.14
C GLU A 163 -1.00 0.58 36.43
N GLY A 164 -1.58 0.93 35.28
CA GLY A 164 -1.15 2.05 34.45
C GLY A 164 -1.76 3.38 34.86
N GLN A 165 -1.28 4.44 34.22
CA GLN A 165 -1.77 5.80 34.41
C GLN A 165 -2.42 6.32 33.13
N GLY A 166 -3.72 6.61 33.20
CA GLY A 166 -4.48 7.16 32.08
C GLY A 166 -4.94 6.09 31.10
N THR A 167 -5.01 6.45 29.82
CA THR A 167 -5.51 5.58 28.74
C THR A 167 -4.47 4.57 28.31
N CYS A 168 -4.85 3.29 28.32
CA CYS A 168 -4.05 2.19 27.78
C CYS A 168 -4.24 2.05 26.28
N THR A 169 -3.15 2.02 25.53
CA THR A 169 -3.14 1.98 24.08
C THR A 169 -2.35 0.78 23.60
N GLU A 170 -2.97 -0.06 22.78
CA GLU A 170 -2.29 -1.10 22.00
C GLU A 170 -1.37 -0.43 20.98
N LEU A 171 -0.07 -0.71 21.07
CA LEU A 171 0.97 -0.01 20.33
C LEU A 171 1.44 -0.82 19.12
N THR A 172 1.82 -2.08 19.33
CA THR A 172 2.20 -3.01 18.26
C THR A 172 1.70 -4.41 18.54
N THR A 173 1.22 -5.12 17.51
CA THR A 173 0.78 -6.51 17.60
C THR A 173 1.20 -7.22 16.33
N ASP A 174 1.86 -8.37 16.43
CA ASP A 174 2.29 -9.15 15.27
C ASP A 174 2.57 -10.61 15.62
N ASP A 175 3.06 -11.37 14.66
CA ASP A 175 3.48 -12.77 14.80
C ASP A 175 4.85 -13.04 14.18
N TRP A 176 5.51 -14.11 14.66
CA TRP A 176 6.68 -14.70 14.02
C TRP A 176 6.59 -16.22 14.03
N ASN A 177 7.24 -16.84 13.04
CA ASN A 177 7.31 -18.30 12.91
C ASN A 177 8.49 -18.85 13.73
N THR A 178 8.28 -19.91 14.51
CA THR A 178 9.38 -20.50 15.30
C THR A 178 10.43 -21.17 14.42
N ALA A 179 10.10 -21.49 13.17
CA ALA A 179 11.04 -22.05 12.20
C ALA A 179 12.02 -21.02 11.63
N ASN A 180 11.81 -19.71 11.86
CA ASN A 180 12.72 -18.68 11.39
C ASN A 180 14.07 -18.82 12.11
N SER A 181 15.16 -18.94 11.36
CA SER A 181 16.51 -19.07 11.93
C SER A 181 17.05 -17.75 12.46
N ASN A 182 16.62 -16.64 11.86
CA ASN A 182 17.20 -15.32 12.07
C ASN A 182 16.08 -14.32 12.36
N LEU A 183 16.00 -13.87 13.61
CA LEU A 183 15.05 -12.86 14.07
C LEU A 183 15.75 -11.77 14.87
N VAL A 184 15.22 -10.57 14.74
CA VAL A 184 15.50 -9.43 15.62
C VAL A 184 14.23 -9.14 16.41
N ALA A 185 14.39 -8.88 17.70
CA ALA A 185 13.39 -8.16 18.49
C ALA A 185 13.96 -6.77 18.81
N SER A 186 13.22 -5.72 18.46
CA SER A 186 13.58 -4.32 18.73
C SER A 186 12.53 -3.64 19.57
N ILE A 187 13.00 -2.75 20.46
CA ILE A 187 12.18 -1.75 21.15
C ILE A 187 12.69 -0.38 20.70
N GLU A 188 11.82 0.40 20.06
CA GLU A 188 12.14 1.74 19.55
C GLU A 188 11.49 2.81 20.41
N CYS A 189 12.27 3.82 20.80
CA CYS A 189 11.82 4.89 21.70
C CYS A 189 12.16 6.28 21.14
N ASP A 190 11.29 7.28 21.38
CA ASP A 190 11.41 8.65 20.86
C ASP A 190 12.68 9.42 21.35
N ASN A 191 13.49 8.81 22.23
CA ASN A 191 14.69 9.40 22.84
C ASN A 191 16.01 8.93 22.19
N ASN A 192 15.97 8.36 20.98
CA ASN A 192 17.12 7.69 20.33
C ASN A 192 17.72 6.55 21.18
N GLN A 193 16.87 5.85 21.92
CA GLN A 193 17.25 4.65 22.65
C GLN A 193 16.63 3.45 21.95
N ASP A 194 17.48 2.69 21.27
CA ASP A 194 17.07 1.48 20.58
C ASP A 194 17.67 0.27 21.30
N PHE A 195 16.79 -0.62 21.73
CA PHE A 195 17.17 -1.86 22.40
C PHE A 195 16.88 -2.99 21.45
N VAL A 196 17.91 -3.80 21.16
CA VAL A 196 17.80 -4.88 20.18
C VAL A 196 18.39 -6.17 20.73
N THR A 197 17.74 -7.28 20.40
CA THR A 197 18.26 -8.63 20.65
C THR A 197 18.00 -9.51 19.45
N THR A 198 18.85 -10.52 19.26
CA THR A 198 18.79 -11.43 18.11
C THR A 198 18.63 -12.87 18.56
N GLY A 199 17.88 -13.64 17.80
CA GLY A 199 17.57 -15.03 18.14
C GLY A 199 17.00 -15.82 16.98
N THR A 200 16.67 -17.07 17.28
CA THR A 200 15.88 -17.96 16.43
C THR A 200 14.41 -17.82 16.80
N GLY A 201 13.51 -18.36 15.98
CA GLY A 201 12.09 -18.39 16.25
C GLY A 201 11.71 -19.12 17.55
N GLU A 202 12.57 -20.02 18.03
CA GLU A 202 12.38 -20.73 19.30
C GLU A 202 12.85 -19.92 20.51
N ASP A 203 14.01 -19.25 20.43
CA ASP A 203 14.64 -18.59 21.59
C ASP A 203 14.35 -17.09 21.69
N ILE A 204 13.89 -16.44 20.60
CA ILE A 204 13.64 -15.00 20.58
C ILE A 204 12.57 -14.60 21.60
N LYS A 205 11.65 -15.52 21.95
CA LYS A 205 10.61 -15.30 22.96
C LYS A 205 11.22 -14.91 24.31
N GLU A 206 12.13 -15.73 24.82
CA GLU A 206 12.79 -15.51 26.12
C GLU A 206 13.70 -14.29 26.07
N LYS A 207 14.43 -14.11 24.96
CA LYS A 207 15.30 -12.95 24.76
C LYS A 207 14.52 -11.63 24.71
N ALA A 208 13.35 -11.63 24.07
CA ALA A 208 12.47 -10.45 24.01
C ALA A 208 11.88 -10.11 25.38
N GLU A 209 11.48 -11.10 26.18
CA GLU A 209 11.04 -10.87 27.57
C GLU A 209 12.16 -10.27 28.42
N ASN A 210 13.38 -10.80 28.33
CA ASN A 210 14.54 -10.27 29.04
C ASN A 210 14.86 -8.83 28.60
N LEU A 211 14.81 -8.55 27.30
CA LEU A 211 14.98 -7.20 26.76
C LEU A 211 13.91 -6.25 27.32
N TRP A 212 12.65 -6.66 27.32
CA TRP A 212 11.54 -5.86 27.85
C TRP A 212 11.71 -5.52 29.33
N GLU A 213 12.12 -6.50 30.13
CA GLU A 213 12.39 -6.30 31.55
C GLU A 213 13.56 -5.33 31.80
N GLU A 214 14.63 -5.44 31.02
CA GLU A 214 15.79 -4.55 31.11
C GLU A 214 15.39 -3.11 30.81
N VAL A 215 14.65 -2.89 29.72
CA VAL A 215 14.13 -1.57 29.34
C VAL A 215 13.20 -1.03 30.43
N SER A 216 12.30 -1.86 30.95
CA SER A 216 11.39 -1.47 32.03
C SER A 216 12.13 -1.02 33.29
N LYS A 217 13.22 -1.72 33.67
CA LYS A 217 14.04 -1.40 34.86
C LYS A 217 14.85 -0.10 34.67
N SER A 218 15.19 0.24 33.42
CA SER A 218 15.90 1.49 33.11
C SER A 218 15.03 2.74 33.24
N GLY A 219 13.70 2.58 33.35
CA GLY A 219 12.74 3.69 33.34
C GLY A 219 12.55 4.34 31.97
N ALA A 220 12.94 3.64 30.90
CA ALA A 220 12.73 4.10 29.54
C ALA A 220 11.23 4.14 29.18
N ILE A 221 10.87 5.12 28.35
CA ILE A 221 9.53 5.27 27.78
C ILE A 221 9.40 4.28 26.64
N PHE A 222 8.38 3.42 26.65
CA PHE A 222 8.12 2.49 25.56
C PHE A 222 7.43 3.18 24.40
N CYS A 223 7.96 3.03 23.18
CA CYS A 223 7.34 3.63 22.01
C CYS A 223 7.16 2.67 20.83
N GLY A 224 7.64 1.43 20.87
CA GLY A 224 7.32 0.42 19.87
C GLY A 224 8.02 -0.90 20.17
N PHE A 225 7.44 -2.00 19.71
CA PHE A 225 8.09 -3.31 19.78
C PHE A 225 7.84 -4.11 18.52
N HIS A 226 8.92 -4.60 17.93
CA HIS A 226 8.86 -5.33 16.70
C HIS A 226 9.67 -6.61 16.76
N VAL A 227 9.12 -7.68 16.20
CA VAL A 227 9.88 -8.89 15.87
C VAL A 227 9.82 -9.09 14.37
N PHE A 228 11.00 -9.19 13.75
CA PHE A 228 11.13 -9.29 12.30
C PHE A 228 12.29 -10.19 11.89
N SER A 229 12.12 -10.89 10.76
CA SER A 229 13.12 -11.78 10.16
C SER A 229 14.00 -11.09 9.12
N GLU A 230 14.95 -11.84 8.58
CA GLU A 230 15.89 -11.37 7.56
C GLU A 230 15.22 -10.85 6.28
N ASP A 231 14.03 -11.36 5.95
CA ASP A 231 13.20 -10.98 4.81
C ASP A 231 12.17 -9.89 5.14
N GLU A 232 12.22 -9.33 6.35
CA GLU A 232 11.30 -8.31 6.84
C GLU A 232 12.01 -7.00 7.14
N ILE A 233 11.38 -5.89 6.76
CA ILE A 233 11.86 -4.51 6.98
C ILE A 233 10.73 -3.70 7.59
N ILE A 234 11.01 -2.96 8.65
CA ILE A 234 10.09 -1.97 9.20
C ILE A 234 10.37 -0.64 8.52
N VAL A 235 9.32 -0.03 7.98
CA VAL A 235 9.39 1.27 7.32
C VAL A 235 8.67 2.30 8.17
N THR A 236 9.43 3.20 8.79
CA THR A 236 8.92 4.21 9.72
C THR A 236 9.04 5.61 9.13
N PRO A 237 7.97 6.43 9.09
CA PRO A 237 8.06 7.81 8.63
C PRO A 237 8.79 8.69 9.65
N ASN A 238 9.77 9.47 9.21
CA ASN A 238 10.42 10.44 10.09
C ASN A 238 9.53 11.69 10.25
N PRO A 239 9.43 12.29 11.45
CA PRO A 239 8.64 13.50 11.64
C PRO A 239 9.16 14.65 10.77
N SER A 240 8.34 15.09 9.81
CA SER A 240 8.66 16.18 8.89
C SER A 240 7.41 16.99 8.54
N ASP A 241 7.59 18.23 8.06
CA ASP A 241 6.49 19.05 7.55
C ASP A 241 5.91 18.50 6.23
N ASP A 242 6.72 17.75 5.49
CA ASP A 242 6.36 17.10 4.24
C ASP A 242 5.77 15.70 4.48
N GLN A 243 4.83 15.33 3.63
CA GLN A 243 4.29 13.98 3.59
C GLN A 243 5.38 13.00 3.19
N ALA A 244 5.56 11.94 3.99
CA ALA A 244 6.41 10.81 3.59
C ALA A 244 5.67 9.96 2.55
N ILE A 245 6.30 9.76 1.39
CA ILE A 245 5.81 8.91 0.30
C ILE A 245 6.96 8.01 -0.13
N VAL A 246 6.78 6.70 0.07
CA VAL A 246 7.73 5.69 -0.41
C VAL A 246 7.03 4.74 -1.36
N GLN A 247 7.69 4.50 -2.49
CA GLN A 247 7.36 3.43 -3.39
C GLN A 247 8.21 2.21 -3.02
N VAL A 248 7.55 1.10 -2.73
CA VAL A 248 8.18 -0.15 -2.32
C VAL A 248 7.99 -1.19 -3.41
N GLY A 249 9.06 -1.84 -3.84
CA GLY A 249 9.07 -2.79 -4.94
C GLY A 249 9.91 -4.01 -4.67
N GLU A 250 10.02 -4.88 -5.66
CA GLU A 250 10.96 -6.00 -5.64
C GLU A 250 11.77 -6.00 -6.95
N ALA A 251 13.09 -6.08 -6.84
CA ALA A 251 14.00 -6.22 -7.98
C ALA A 251 14.92 -7.42 -7.72
N GLU A 252 14.87 -8.43 -8.59
CA GLU A 252 15.63 -9.68 -8.44
C GLU A 252 15.38 -10.39 -7.10
N THR A 253 16.29 -10.27 -6.13
CA THR A 253 16.19 -10.83 -4.77
C THR A 253 16.20 -9.74 -3.70
N CYS A 254 15.85 -8.51 -4.09
CA CYS A 254 15.91 -7.32 -3.25
C CYS A 254 14.55 -6.66 -3.11
N LEU A 255 14.23 -6.23 -1.88
CA LEU A 255 13.21 -5.22 -1.64
C LEU A 255 13.78 -3.85 -2.02
N THR A 256 13.03 -3.08 -2.79
CA THR A 256 13.42 -1.74 -3.25
C THR A 256 12.54 -0.69 -2.59
N PHE A 257 13.13 0.43 -2.16
CA PHE A 257 12.45 1.53 -1.50
C PHE A 257 12.86 2.84 -2.17
N GLN A 258 11.93 3.54 -2.79
CA GLN A 258 12.14 4.82 -3.48
C GLN A 258 11.35 5.92 -2.77
N VAL A 259 12.03 6.91 -2.19
CA VAL A 259 11.35 7.99 -1.44
C VAL A 259 11.06 9.16 -2.37
N SER A 260 9.77 9.39 -2.64
CA SER A 260 9.30 10.46 -3.52
C SER A 260 9.03 11.78 -2.81
N SER A 261 8.82 11.73 -1.49
CA SER A 261 8.60 12.89 -0.62
C SER A 261 8.86 12.50 0.83
N GLY A 262 9.28 13.46 1.66
CA GLY A 262 9.61 13.26 3.07
C GLY A 262 10.86 12.42 3.31
N GLU A 263 10.91 11.77 4.47
CA GLU A 263 12.03 10.95 4.93
C GLU A 263 11.48 9.74 5.70
N ILE A 264 12.12 8.59 5.55
CA ILE A 264 11.75 7.35 6.25
C ILE A 264 12.99 6.71 6.89
N THR A 265 12.77 5.92 7.92
CA THR A 265 13.77 5.02 8.51
C THR A 265 13.40 3.57 8.18
N LEU A 266 14.41 2.79 7.78
CA LEU A 266 14.30 1.38 7.40
C LEU A 266 15.04 0.51 8.40
N ASN A 267 14.33 -0.18 9.30
CA ASN A 267 14.92 -1.15 10.24
C ASN A 267 14.89 -2.54 9.62
N SER A 268 16.04 -3.20 9.58
CA SER A 268 16.19 -4.51 8.93
C SER A 268 17.04 -5.44 9.77
N TYR A 269 17.06 -6.74 9.47
CA TYR A 269 17.90 -7.68 10.21
C TYR A 269 19.39 -7.30 10.17
N LYS A 270 19.87 -6.79 9.02
CA LYS A 270 21.26 -6.36 8.84
C LYS A 270 21.58 -5.02 9.52
N ASP A 271 20.57 -4.18 9.70
CA ASP A 271 20.69 -2.89 10.38
C ASP A 271 19.46 -2.64 11.27
N PRO A 272 19.46 -3.23 12.48
CA PRO A 272 18.31 -3.14 13.39
C PRO A 272 18.02 -1.74 13.93
N GLN A 273 19.06 -0.89 14.02
CA GLN A 273 18.95 0.49 14.50
C GLN A 273 18.34 1.41 13.44
N GLY A 274 18.32 0.95 12.19
CA GLY A 274 17.61 1.61 11.12
C GLY A 274 18.49 2.53 10.30
N PHE A 275 18.18 2.56 9.01
CA PHE A 275 18.82 3.42 8.03
C PHE A 275 17.84 4.47 7.53
N THR A 276 18.21 5.74 7.62
CA THR A 276 17.39 6.85 7.14
C THR A 276 17.54 7.07 5.63
N LEU A 277 16.43 7.03 4.91
CA LEU A 277 16.33 7.24 3.47
C LEU A 277 15.55 8.52 3.15
N GLN A 278 16.19 9.42 2.40
CA GLN A 278 15.67 10.74 2.04
C GLN A 278 15.03 10.78 0.65
N THR A 279 14.21 11.80 0.41
CA THR A 279 13.60 12.07 -0.91
C THR A 279 14.64 12.08 -2.04
N GLY A 280 14.27 11.43 -3.16
CA GLY A 280 15.12 11.30 -4.35
C GLY A 280 16.08 10.10 -4.30
N ASN A 281 16.11 9.36 -3.20
CA ASN A 281 16.97 8.18 -3.04
C ASN A 281 16.18 6.87 -3.13
N GLN A 282 16.87 5.87 -3.65
CA GLN A 282 16.45 4.48 -3.73
C GLN A 282 17.39 3.62 -2.89
N TYR A 283 16.82 2.74 -2.08
CA TYR A 283 17.55 1.71 -1.35
C TYR A 283 17.10 0.32 -1.79
N ASN A 284 18.05 -0.56 -2.11
CA ASN A 284 17.80 -1.96 -2.39
C ASN A 284 18.34 -2.80 -1.23
N TYR A 285 17.44 -3.45 -0.50
CA TYR A 285 17.77 -4.41 0.54
C TYR A 285 17.71 -5.82 -0.05
N CYS A 286 18.87 -6.47 -0.17
CA CYS A 286 18.97 -7.75 -0.87
C CYS A 286 19.19 -8.90 0.11
N LEU A 287 18.51 -10.02 -0.14
CA LEU A 287 18.78 -11.28 0.55
C LEU A 287 19.99 -12.00 -0.10
N ASP A 288 20.44 -13.11 0.49
CA ASP A 288 21.39 -14.05 -0.12
C ASP A 288 22.78 -13.50 -0.50
N ASN A 289 23.44 -12.79 0.42
CA ASN A 289 24.82 -12.28 0.26
C ASN A 289 25.03 -11.25 -0.86
N GLN A 290 23.97 -10.76 -1.51
CA GLN A 290 24.08 -9.58 -2.34
C GLN A 290 24.24 -8.32 -1.48
N PRO A 291 25.12 -7.38 -1.87
CA PRO A 291 25.29 -6.14 -1.14
C PRO A 291 24.04 -5.27 -1.30
N ASN A 292 23.58 -4.69 -0.19
CA ASN A 292 22.58 -3.65 -0.25
C ASN A 292 23.16 -2.46 -1.03
N SER A 293 22.31 -1.72 -1.73
CA SER A 293 22.75 -0.56 -2.53
C SER A 293 21.87 0.66 -2.28
N LEU A 294 22.52 1.82 -2.34
CA LEU A 294 21.89 3.13 -2.28
C LEU A 294 22.20 3.85 -3.59
N SER A 295 21.16 4.35 -4.26
CA SER A 295 21.28 5.13 -5.48
C SER A 295 20.30 6.30 -5.45
N ASN A 296 20.50 7.26 -6.35
CA ASN A 296 19.52 8.31 -6.57
C ASN A 296 18.61 7.91 -7.73
N PHE A 297 17.36 8.36 -7.70
CA PHE A 297 16.44 8.21 -8.82
C PHE A 297 15.88 9.57 -9.25
N ASP A 298 15.50 9.66 -10.52
CA ASP A 298 14.90 10.86 -11.06
C ASP A 298 13.42 10.92 -10.68
N LEU A 299 13.05 11.89 -9.82
CA LEU A 299 11.68 12.13 -9.39
C LEU A 299 10.73 12.48 -10.54
N SER A 300 11.26 12.93 -11.69
CA SER A 300 10.46 13.20 -12.89
C SER A 300 10.11 11.92 -13.65
N ASN A 301 10.87 10.84 -13.47
CA ASN A 301 10.62 9.53 -14.06
C ASN A 301 9.70 8.70 -13.15
N GLU A 302 8.48 9.19 -12.97
CA GLU A 302 7.49 8.56 -12.09
C GLU A 302 7.00 7.23 -12.66
N SER A 303 6.97 6.21 -11.82
CA SER A 303 6.29 4.95 -12.13
C SER A 303 4.81 5.16 -12.42
N ILE A 304 4.18 4.22 -13.15
CA ILE A 304 2.74 4.24 -13.39
C ILE A 304 1.95 4.30 -12.07
N ALA A 305 2.36 3.54 -11.06
CA ALA A 305 1.75 3.57 -9.72
C ALA A 305 1.80 4.97 -9.09
N MET A 306 2.93 5.68 -9.22
CA MET A 306 3.08 7.04 -8.69
C MET A 306 2.23 8.05 -9.46
N GLN A 307 2.16 7.92 -10.77
CA GLN A 307 1.31 8.77 -11.61
C GLN A 307 -0.17 8.61 -11.23
N ILE A 308 -0.64 7.37 -11.04
CA ILE A 308 -2.02 7.07 -10.61
C ILE A 308 -2.26 7.60 -9.19
N PHE A 309 -1.30 7.41 -8.27
CA PHE A 309 -1.40 7.93 -6.90
C PHE A 309 -1.61 9.45 -6.87
N LYS A 310 -0.83 10.21 -7.65
CA LYS A 310 -0.91 11.68 -7.72
C LYS A 310 -1.99 12.21 -8.66
N ALA A 311 -2.65 11.36 -9.44
CA ALA A 311 -3.53 11.78 -10.52
C ALA A 311 -4.66 12.70 -10.06
N LYS A 312 -5.26 12.39 -8.91
CA LYS A 312 -6.33 13.21 -8.34
C LYS A 312 -5.86 14.61 -7.94
N GLU A 313 -4.69 14.71 -7.33
CA GLU A 313 -4.09 16.00 -6.94
C GLU A 313 -3.75 16.85 -8.16
N ARG A 314 -3.39 16.19 -9.27
CA ARG A 314 -3.15 16.80 -10.57
C ARG A 314 -4.44 17.14 -11.34
N GLY A 315 -5.61 16.84 -10.78
CA GLY A 315 -6.90 17.11 -11.42
C GLY A 315 -7.28 16.15 -12.54
N TYR A 316 -6.61 15.00 -12.67
CA TYR A 316 -6.94 13.98 -13.66
C TYR A 316 -8.11 13.11 -13.21
N GLN A 317 -8.90 12.67 -14.18
CA GLN A 317 -9.95 11.68 -14.00
C GLN A 317 -9.41 10.28 -14.35
N PHE A 318 -9.71 9.29 -13.51
CA PHE A 318 -9.40 7.90 -13.82
C PHE A 318 -10.40 7.34 -14.83
N CYS A 319 -9.90 6.58 -15.79
CA CYS A 319 -10.75 5.90 -16.75
C CYS A 319 -10.88 4.42 -16.42
N ASN A 320 -12.07 4.04 -15.95
CA ASN A 320 -12.58 2.68 -16.13
C ASN A 320 -13.43 2.65 -17.41
N GLU A 321 -14.29 3.64 -17.55
CA GLU A 321 -15.10 3.96 -18.72
C GLU A 321 -15.43 5.46 -18.65
N LEU A 322 -15.04 6.24 -19.66
CA LEU A 322 -15.39 7.66 -19.77
C LEU A 322 -16.39 7.82 -20.91
N GLN A 323 -17.50 8.49 -20.64
CA GLN A 323 -18.46 8.88 -21.67
C GLN A 323 -18.68 10.39 -21.60
N GLU A 324 -18.60 11.06 -22.75
CA GLU A 324 -18.84 12.50 -22.87
C GLU A 324 -19.62 12.78 -24.15
N SER A 325 -20.37 13.88 -24.15
CA SER A 325 -21.09 14.39 -25.31
C SER A 325 -21.01 15.91 -25.35
N GLY A 326 -21.18 16.48 -26.54
CA GLY A 326 -21.13 17.92 -26.75
C GLY A 326 -21.53 18.31 -28.16
N GLY A 327 -21.20 19.55 -28.52
CA GLY A 327 -21.50 20.11 -29.84
C GLY A 327 -20.33 20.91 -30.40
N GLN A 328 -20.64 22.09 -30.92
CA GLN A 328 -19.72 22.93 -31.70
C GLN A 328 -18.42 23.28 -30.97
N GLU A 329 -18.45 23.42 -29.66
CA GLU A 329 -17.28 23.73 -28.85
C GLU A 329 -16.21 22.62 -28.81
N GLY A 330 -16.59 21.38 -29.12
CA GLY A 330 -15.72 20.22 -28.98
C GLY A 330 -15.38 19.91 -27.52
N SER A 331 -14.39 19.04 -27.30
CA SER A 331 -13.88 18.73 -25.97
C SER A 331 -12.41 18.32 -26.04
N LYS A 332 -11.66 18.61 -24.99
CA LYS A 332 -10.29 18.14 -24.79
C LYS A 332 -10.12 17.67 -23.35
N ARG A 333 -9.84 16.38 -23.17
CA ARG A 333 -9.71 15.77 -21.85
C ARG A 333 -8.42 14.96 -21.77
N THR A 334 -7.65 15.22 -20.72
CA THR A 334 -6.54 14.35 -20.32
C THR A 334 -7.00 13.43 -19.21
N ILE A 335 -6.73 12.14 -19.40
CA ILE A 335 -7.27 11.04 -18.62
C ILE A 335 -6.11 10.24 -18.05
N GLN A 336 -6.22 9.83 -16.78
CA GLN A 336 -5.28 8.91 -16.16
C GLN A 336 -5.72 7.46 -16.38
N LEU A 337 -4.89 6.70 -17.08
CA LEU A 337 -4.90 5.25 -17.26
C LEU A 337 -4.28 4.55 -16.04
N THR A 338 -4.68 3.29 -15.83
CA THR A 338 -4.11 2.38 -14.82
C THR A 338 -2.89 1.60 -15.34
N ALA A 339 -2.66 1.63 -16.64
CA ALA A 339 -1.55 0.95 -17.31
C ALA A 339 -0.81 1.90 -18.27
N ASN A 340 0.43 1.56 -18.58
CA ASN A 340 1.29 2.25 -19.55
C ASN A 340 1.38 1.52 -20.90
N GLN A 341 0.69 0.40 -21.05
CA GLN A 341 0.53 -0.33 -22.29
C GLN A 341 -0.83 -1.04 -22.34
N GLY A 342 -1.29 -1.41 -23.52
CA GLY A 342 -2.52 -2.17 -23.71
C GLY A 342 -3.31 -1.70 -24.92
N ILE A 343 -4.62 -1.93 -24.88
CA ILE A 343 -5.54 -1.54 -25.95
C ILE A 343 -6.60 -0.60 -25.36
N LEU A 344 -6.67 0.62 -25.90
CA LEU A 344 -7.77 1.54 -25.66
C LEU A 344 -8.88 1.25 -26.67
N LYS A 345 -10.13 1.21 -26.21
CA LYS A 345 -11.28 1.12 -27.10
C LYS A 345 -12.05 2.43 -27.09
N LEU A 346 -12.10 3.09 -28.24
CA LEU A 346 -12.82 4.35 -28.43
C LEU A 346 -14.02 4.11 -29.34
N ASP A 347 -15.20 4.16 -28.76
CA ASP A 347 -16.47 4.20 -29.48
C ASP A 347 -16.87 5.67 -29.65
N TYR A 348 -17.26 6.10 -30.84
CA TYR A 348 -17.75 7.45 -31.07
C TYR A 348 -18.99 7.48 -31.96
N GLN A 349 -19.75 8.55 -31.86
CA GLN A 349 -20.89 8.89 -32.70
C GLN A 349 -20.86 10.39 -32.99
N MET A 350 -20.71 10.76 -34.28
CA MET A 350 -20.66 12.15 -34.77
C MET A 350 -21.93 12.50 -35.59
N TYR A 351 -22.96 11.66 -35.50
CA TYR A 351 -24.27 11.87 -36.13
C TYR A 351 -24.19 12.28 -37.61
N GLN A 352 -24.77 13.41 -38.01
CA GLN A 352 -24.87 13.84 -39.41
C GLN A 352 -23.84 14.90 -39.79
N VAL A 353 -23.25 15.60 -38.81
CA VAL A 353 -22.34 16.71 -39.07
C VAL A 353 -20.91 16.20 -38.91
N PRO A 354 -20.04 16.31 -39.93
CA PRO A 354 -18.67 15.82 -39.83
C PRO A 354 -17.85 16.59 -38.78
N ASP A 355 -17.29 15.86 -37.82
CA ASP A 355 -16.39 16.36 -36.76
C ASP A 355 -15.01 15.69 -36.86
N THR A 356 -14.09 16.02 -35.95
CA THR A 356 -12.76 15.40 -35.88
C THR A 356 -12.51 14.76 -34.51
N VAL A 357 -11.97 13.54 -34.52
CA VAL A 357 -11.57 12.79 -33.32
C VAL A 357 -10.05 12.64 -33.31
N VAL A 358 -9.41 13.04 -32.21
CA VAL A 358 -7.96 12.90 -32.01
C VAL A 358 -7.69 12.20 -30.67
N LEU A 359 -6.87 11.16 -30.70
CA LEU A 359 -6.34 10.51 -29.51
C LEU A 359 -4.82 10.68 -29.48
N THR A 360 -4.29 11.28 -28.42
CA THR A 360 -2.85 11.55 -28.24
C THR A 360 -2.32 10.85 -26.99
N TYR A 361 -1.15 10.23 -27.11
CA TYR A 361 -0.42 9.60 -26.02
C TYR A 361 1.06 10.00 -26.08
N GLU A 362 1.62 10.50 -24.97
CA GLU A 362 2.99 11.03 -24.90
C GLU A 362 3.32 12.08 -25.97
N GLY A 363 2.34 12.90 -26.33
CA GLY A 363 2.48 13.91 -27.39
C GLY A 363 2.47 13.35 -28.81
N LYS A 364 2.32 12.03 -28.99
CA LYS A 364 2.15 11.38 -30.28
C LYS A 364 0.67 11.09 -30.54
N GLU A 365 0.20 11.44 -31.73
CA GLU A 365 -1.14 11.06 -32.18
C GLU A 365 -1.19 9.55 -32.44
N LEU A 366 -2.05 8.86 -31.68
CA LEU A 366 -2.37 7.46 -31.91
C LEU A 366 -3.50 7.31 -32.95
N VAL A 367 -4.45 8.24 -32.93
CA VAL A 367 -5.57 8.31 -33.87
C VAL A 367 -5.84 9.76 -34.22
N ARG A 368 -6.12 9.99 -35.51
CA ARG A 368 -6.72 11.21 -36.04
C ARG A 368 -7.72 10.82 -37.12
N GLN A 369 -9.00 11.09 -36.90
CA GLN A 369 -10.09 10.88 -37.85
C GLN A 369 -10.72 12.24 -38.13
N GLU A 370 -10.51 12.77 -39.34
CA GLU A 370 -11.00 14.09 -39.73
C GLU A 370 -12.25 13.97 -40.61
N ASN A 371 -13.18 14.91 -40.46
CA ASN A 371 -14.43 14.97 -41.22
C ASN A 371 -15.24 13.66 -41.17
N VAL A 372 -15.37 13.08 -39.98
CA VAL A 372 -16.13 11.84 -39.77
C VAL A 372 -17.54 12.11 -39.27
N SER A 373 -18.51 11.39 -39.84
CA SER A 373 -19.93 11.38 -39.45
C SER A 373 -20.36 9.95 -39.13
N GLY A 374 -21.44 9.78 -38.38
CA GLY A 374 -21.91 8.47 -37.94
C GLY A 374 -21.04 7.89 -36.83
N SER A 375 -21.18 6.58 -36.59
CA SER A 375 -20.52 5.89 -35.48
C SER A 375 -19.42 4.94 -35.95
N ASP A 376 -18.34 4.84 -35.16
CA ASP A 376 -17.30 3.83 -35.35
C ASP A 376 -16.72 3.37 -33.99
N SER A 377 -15.98 2.27 -34.01
CA SER A 377 -15.32 1.67 -32.86
C SER A 377 -13.85 1.36 -33.18
N LEU A 378 -12.94 2.02 -32.47
CA LEU A 378 -11.50 1.90 -32.69
C LEU A 378 -10.85 1.13 -31.55
N SER A 379 -10.03 0.13 -31.89
CA SER A 379 -9.14 -0.57 -30.96
C SER A 379 -7.72 -0.11 -31.17
N ILE A 380 -7.16 0.59 -30.19
CA ILE A 380 -5.97 1.41 -30.34
C ILE A 380 -4.89 0.89 -29.38
N PRO A 381 -3.88 0.15 -29.88
CA PRO A 381 -2.78 -0.27 -29.04
C PRO A 381 -1.93 0.95 -28.64
N PHE A 382 -1.46 0.96 -27.40
CA PHE A 382 -0.50 1.94 -26.90
C PHE A 382 0.56 1.26 -26.04
N GLU A 383 1.73 1.87 -25.97
CA GLU A 383 2.85 1.43 -25.14
C GLU A 383 3.76 2.64 -24.88
N GLY A 384 4.15 2.85 -23.63
CA GLY A 384 5.07 3.92 -23.23
C GLY A 384 5.32 3.97 -21.72
N LYS A 385 5.63 5.16 -21.21
CA LYS A 385 5.96 5.43 -19.81
C LYS A 385 4.85 6.20 -19.08
N SER A 386 4.04 6.93 -19.81
CA SER A 386 2.95 7.73 -19.28
C SER A 386 1.71 6.89 -19.00
N GLY A 387 1.02 7.17 -17.91
CA GLY A 387 -0.35 6.73 -17.70
C GLY A 387 -1.37 7.73 -18.19
N GLN A 388 -1.03 8.65 -19.10
CA GLN A 388 -1.92 9.73 -19.54
C GLN A 388 -2.23 9.64 -21.02
N VAL A 389 -3.53 9.71 -21.34
CA VAL A 389 -4.02 9.85 -22.72
C VAL A 389 -4.89 11.10 -22.83
N THR A 390 -4.82 11.77 -23.97
CA THR A 390 -5.68 12.91 -24.30
C THR A 390 -6.65 12.52 -25.40
N VAL A 391 -7.95 12.63 -25.12
CA VAL A 391 -9.01 12.58 -26.13
C VAL A 391 -9.40 14.01 -26.47
N GLU A 392 -9.44 14.32 -27.75
CA GLU A 392 -9.88 15.62 -28.26
C GLU A 392 -10.90 15.42 -29.37
N ILE A 393 -12.09 16.00 -29.18
CA ILE A 393 -13.12 16.13 -30.21
C ILE A 393 -13.11 17.58 -30.68
N ILE A 394 -12.93 17.80 -31.98
CA ILE A 394 -13.03 19.13 -32.58
C ILE A 394 -14.37 19.16 -33.30
N GLY A 395 -15.34 19.83 -32.69
CA GLY A 395 -16.66 20.05 -33.28
C GLY A 395 -16.58 20.94 -34.51
N ASN A 396 -17.49 20.73 -35.46
CA ASN A 396 -17.59 21.52 -36.68
C ASN A 396 -17.95 22.98 -36.37
N GLN A 397 -16.98 23.89 -36.54
CA GLN A 397 -17.14 25.30 -36.18
C GLN A 397 -18.11 26.08 -37.08
N ASP A 398 -18.47 25.54 -38.25
CA ASP A 398 -19.35 26.21 -39.20
C ASP A 398 -20.82 25.80 -39.03
N ILE A 399 -21.09 24.70 -38.32
CA ILE A 399 -22.42 24.10 -38.21
C ILE A 399 -22.81 23.97 -36.73
N SER A 400 -23.63 24.90 -36.24
CA SER A 400 -24.07 24.97 -34.84
C SER A 400 -24.96 23.81 -34.38
N THR A 401 -25.43 22.98 -35.31
CA THR A 401 -26.21 21.76 -35.00
C THR A 401 -25.34 20.52 -34.85
N THR A 402 -24.01 20.66 -34.90
CA THR A 402 -23.11 19.53 -34.64
C THR A 402 -23.34 18.97 -33.25
N GLN A 403 -23.27 17.65 -33.15
CA GLN A 403 -23.47 16.87 -31.95
C GLN A 403 -22.54 15.68 -32.01
N TRP A 404 -21.98 15.33 -30.88
CA TRP A 404 -21.13 14.16 -30.78
C TRP A 404 -21.27 13.51 -29.41
N ASP A 405 -21.02 12.20 -29.37
CA ASP A 405 -20.74 11.46 -28.16
C ASP A 405 -19.57 10.50 -28.38
N TYR A 406 -18.80 10.28 -27.32
CA TYR A 406 -17.77 9.25 -27.32
C TYR A 406 -17.75 8.50 -26.00
N LYS A 407 -17.30 7.26 -26.08
CA LYS A 407 -17.03 6.38 -24.95
C LYS A 407 -15.64 5.80 -25.09
N LEU A 408 -14.78 6.10 -24.13
CA LEU A 408 -13.43 5.53 -24.00
C LEU A 408 -13.46 4.43 -22.94
N GLN A 409 -13.07 3.23 -23.33
CA GLN A 409 -12.81 2.10 -22.44
C GLN A 409 -11.30 1.92 -22.33
N CYS A 410 -10.79 1.98 -21.10
CA CYS A 410 -9.36 1.86 -20.83
C CYS A 410 -9.00 0.42 -20.45
N PRO A 411 -7.78 -0.05 -20.74
CA PRO A 411 -7.33 -1.32 -20.20
C PRO A 411 -7.41 -1.21 -18.68
N GLN A 412 -7.88 -2.30 -18.05
CA GLN A 412 -7.82 -2.38 -16.59
C GLN A 412 -6.38 -2.58 -16.18
#